data_AF-A0A3D0UTZ1-F1
#
_entry.id   AF-A0A3D0UTZ1-F1
#
_cell.length_a   1.000
_cell.length_b   1.000
_cell.length_c   1.000
_cell.angle_alpha   90.00
_cell.angle_beta   90.00
_cell.angle_gamma   90.00
#
_symmetry.space_group_name_H-M   'P 1'
#
loop_
_entity.id
_entity.type
_entity.pdbx_description
1 polymer ?
#
loop_
_entity_poly.entity_id
_entity_poly.type
_entity_poly.pdbx_seq_one_letter_code
_entity_poly.pdbx_strand_id
1 'polypeptide(L)'
;MSQPIKNRFVYHFHFMEYTPQEKQFIINKYLTSHGISTSPQLLIDIASKVDSVPREIHNFCIKIRDFVITKTHETHITESIRDNFLTHTQIDD
;
A
#
# COMPACT_ATOMS: atom_id res chain seq x y z
N MET A 1 -23.90 -9.16 -24.89
CA MET A 1 -25.03 -9.19 -23.93
C MET A 1 -26.22 -8.45 -24.54
N SER A 2 -27.42 -9.00 -24.45
CA SER A 2 -28.63 -8.38 -25.01
C SER A 2 -29.05 -7.14 -24.18
N GLN A 3 -29.61 -6.13 -24.83
CA GLN A 3 -30.12 -4.91 -24.16
C GLN A 3 -31.07 -5.19 -22.98
N PRO A 4 -31.95 -6.21 -23.01
CA PRO A 4 -32.82 -6.54 -21.88
C PRO A 4 -32.08 -6.93 -20.59
N ILE A 5 -30.89 -7.54 -20.71
CA ILE A 5 -30.08 -7.90 -19.54
C ILE A 5 -29.42 -6.67 -18.93
N LYS A 6 -28.94 -5.72 -19.75
CA LYS A 6 -28.37 -4.45 -19.25
C LYS A 6 -29.40 -3.62 -18.49
N ASN A 7 -30.64 -3.57 -18.95
CA ASN A 7 -31.73 -2.81 -18.30
C ASN A 7 -32.13 -3.37 -16.91
N ARG A 8 -31.68 -4.57 -16.53
CA ARG A 8 -31.91 -5.12 -15.18
C ARG A 8 -30.88 -4.62 -14.15
N PHE A 9 -29.78 -4.02 -14.59
CA PHE A 9 -28.80 -3.38 -13.72
C PHE A 9 -29.18 -1.91 -13.53
N VAL A 10 -29.97 -1.64 -12.48
CA VAL A 10 -30.44 -0.29 -12.15
C VAL A 10 -29.31 0.55 -11.53
N TYR A 11 -28.41 -0.08 -10.78
CA TYR A 11 -27.29 0.59 -10.11
C TYR A 11 -25.98 0.37 -10.84
N HIS A 12 -25.26 1.47 -11.06
CA HIS A 12 -23.94 1.49 -11.67
C HIS A 12 -22.96 2.01 -10.63
N PHE A 13 -22.03 1.16 -10.20
CA PHE A 13 -20.98 1.56 -9.26
C PHE A 13 -19.75 1.98 -10.06
N HIS A 14 -19.25 3.18 -9.77
CA HIS A 14 -18.00 3.69 -10.32
C HIS A 14 -16.95 3.66 -9.22
N PHE A 15 -16.01 2.74 -9.35
CA PHE A 15 -14.88 2.64 -8.44
C PHE A 15 -13.79 3.60 -8.91
N MET A 16 -13.38 4.50 -8.02
CA MET A 16 -12.30 5.44 -8.26
C MET A 16 -11.00 4.90 -7.68
N GLU A 17 -9.88 5.35 -8.23
CA GLU A 17 -8.57 5.12 -7.62
C GLU A 17 -8.43 5.87 -6.30
N TYR A 18 -7.62 5.34 -5.40
CA TYR A 18 -7.33 6.02 -4.14
C TYR A 18 -6.49 7.28 -4.35
N THR A 19 -6.87 8.32 -3.64
CA THR A 19 -6.06 9.54 -3.51
C THR A 19 -4.79 9.26 -2.70
N PRO A 20 -3.74 10.10 -2.83
CA PRO A 20 -2.51 9.95 -2.03
C PRO A 20 -2.76 9.90 -0.53
N GLN A 21 -3.75 10.65 -0.03
CA GLN A 21 -4.11 10.70 1.39
C GLN A 21 -4.76 9.39 1.84
N GLU A 22 -5.65 8.82 1.02
CA GLU A 22 -6.25 7.52 1.28
C GLU A 22 -5.20 6.40 1.26
N LYS A 23 -4.23 6.46 0.32
CA LYS A 23 -3.10 5.51 0.30
C LYS A 23 -2.30 5.56 1.59
N GLN A 24 -1.91 6.75 2.04
CA GLN A 24 -1.20 6.92 3.31
C GLN A 24 -2.00 6.35 4.48
N PHE A 25 -3.31 6.64 4.54
CA PHE A 25 -4.18 6.12 5.59
C PHE A 25 -4.26 4.59 5.58
N ILE A 26 -4.45 3.98 4.41
CA ILE A 26 -4.54 2.53 4.24
C ILE A 26 -3.23 1.85 4.66
N ILE A 27 -2.10 2.35 4.17
CA ILE A 27 -0.77 1.80 4.48
C ILE A 27 -0.48 1.93 5.98
N ASN A 28 -0.70 3.11 6.56
CA ASN A 28 -0.47 3.33 7.99
C ASN A 28 -1.36 2.45 8.86
N LYS A 29 -2.65 2.34 8.52
CA LYS A 29 -3.60 1.47 9.22
C LYS A 29 -3.15 0.01 9.17
N TYR A 30 -2.68 -0.45 8.01
CA TYR A 30 -2.16 -1.81 7.85
C TYR A 30 -0.93 -2.03 8.74
N LEU A 31 0.09 -1.19 8.61
CA LEU A 31 1.35 -1.32 9.37
C LEU A 31 1.08 -1.28 10.88
N THR A 32 0.27 -0.34 11.34
CA THR A 32 -0.10 -0.21 12.76
C THR A 32 -0.82 -1.45 13.27
N SER A 33 -1.71 -2.05 12.47
CA SER A 33 -2.40 -3.30 12.86
C SER A 33 -1.46 -4.49 13.04
N HIS A 34 -0.29 -4.44 12.40
CA HIS A 34 0.78 -5.42 12.54
C HIS A 34 1.86 -5.01 13.56
N GLY A 35 1.62 -3.94 14.34
CA GLY A 35 2.57 -3.45 15.34
C GLY A 35 3.80 -2.75 14.74
N ILE A 36 3.74 -2.37 13.46
CA ILE A 36 4.79 -1.64 12.77
C ILE A 36 4.44 -0.16 12.76
N SER A 37 5.34 0.66 13.29
CA SER A 37 5.24 2.12 13.32
C SER A 37 6.11 2.74 12.22
N THR A 38 5.72 3.91 11.72
CA THR A 38 6.44 4.61 10.63
C THR A 38 6.31 6.11 10.82
N SER A 39 7.35 6.86 10.45
CA SER A 39 7.29 8.31 10.49
C SER A 39 6.33 8.87 9.40
N PRO A 40 5.64 10.00 9.65
CA PRO A 40 4.73 10.58 8.67
C PRO A 40 5.40 10.92 7.33
N GLN A 41 6.66 11.37 7.37
CA GLN A 41 7.41 11.73 6.18
C GLN A 41 7.70 10.49 5.31
N LEU A 42 8.16 9.40 5.93
CA LEU A 42 8.40 8.13 5.26
C LEU A 42 7.11 7.55 4.66
N LEU A 43 5.99 7.70 5.35
CA LEU A 43 4.70 7.25 4.87
C LEU A 43 4.29 7.97 3.58
N ILE A 44 4.56 9.27 3.47
CA ILE A 44 4.30 10.06 2.26
C ILE A 44 5.16 9.52 1.10
N ASP A 45 6.45 9.30 1.35
CA ASP A 45 7.40 8.81 0.33
C ASP A 45 7.11 7.37 -0.11
N ILE A 46 6.62 6.54 0.81
CA ILE A 46 6.16 5.19 0.49
C ILE A 46 4.88 5.26 -0.35
N ALA A 47 3.90 6.06 0.07
CA ALA A 47 2.63 6.17 -0.61
C ALA A 47 2.74 6.78 -2.03
N SER A 48 3.77 7.59 -2.29
CA SER A 48 4.03 8.14 -3.62
C SER A 48 4.56 7.09 -4.61
N LYS A 49 5.35 6.11 -4.14
CA LYS A 49 5.90 5.03 -4.95
C LYS A 49 4.94 3.85 -5.20
N VAL A 50 3.88 3.73 -4.39
CA VAL A 50 2.91 2.62 -4.49
C VAL A 50 1.75 3.01 -5.40
N ASP A 51 1.40 2.12 -6.33
CA ASP A 51 0.24 2.26 -7.21
C ASP A 51 -1.06 2.44 -6.43
N SER A 52 -2.02 3.16 -7.02
CA SER A 52 -3.32 3.45 -6.38
C SER A 52 -4.32 2.30 -6.44
N VAL A 53 -3.90 1.14 -6.94
CA VAL A 53 -4.72 -0.07 -7.02
C VAL A 53 -4.72 -0.79 -5.66
N PRO A 54 -5.88 -1.13 -5.08
CA PRO A 54 -5.96 -1.77 -3.76
C PRO A 54 -5.08 -3.01 -3.59
N ARG A 55 -4.98 -3.82 -4.66
CA ARG A 55 -4.15 -5.04 -4.67
C ARG A 55 -2.67 -4.72 -4.53
N GLU A 56 -2.18 -3.70 -5.22
CA GLU A 56 -0.76 -3.33 -5.18
C GLU A 56 -0.38 -2.70 -3.84
N ILE A 57 -1.28 -1.90 -3.26
CA ILE A 57 -1.12 -1.40 -1.88
C ILE A 57 -0.98 -2.56 -0.90
N HIS A 58 -1.85 -3.56 -1.00
CA HIS A 58 -1.79 -4.72 -0.12
C HIS A 58 -0.51 -5.56 -0.33
N ASN A 59 -0.12 -5.83 -1.58
CA ASN A 59 1.10 -6.55 -1.90
C ASN A 59 2.34 -5.84 -1.32
N PHE A 60 2.40 -4.52 -1.47
CA PHE A 60 3.47 -3.70 -0.90
C PHE A 60 3.52 -3.83 0.63
N CYS A 61 2.37 -3.68 1.28
CA CYS A 61 2.24 -3.81 2.73
C CYS A 61 2.71 -5.17 3.26
N ILE A 62 2.44 -6.27 2.54
CA ILE A 62 2.97 -7.60 2.88
C ILE A 62 4.50 -7.63 2.74
N LYS A 63 5.04 -7.15 1.61
CA LYS A 63 6.48 -7.17 1.34
C LYS A 63 7.26 -6.40 2.40
N ILE A 64 6.83 -5.18 2.73
CA ILE A 64 7.52 -4.35 3.72
C ILE A 64 7.42 -4.95 5.12
N ARG A 65 6.27 -5.52 5.50
CA ARG A 65 6.09 -6.23 6.76
C ARG A 65 7.05 -7.41 6.86
N ASP A 66 7.08 -8.26 5.85
CA ASP A 66 7.92 -9.46 5.84
C ASP A 66 9.40 -9.08 5.88
N PHE A 67 9.79 -8.03 5.17
CA PHE A 67 11.15 -7.49 5.23
C PHE A 67 11.51 -7.03 6.66
N VAL A 68 10.66 -6.22 7.28
CA VAL A 68 10.89 -5.69 8.63
C VAL A 68 10.98 -6.82 9.67
N ILE A 69 10.03 -7.76 9.62
CA ILE A 69 10.00 -8.88 10.58
C ILE A 69 11.21 -9.80 10.39
N THR A 70 11.58 -10.13 9.15
CA THR A 70 12.63 -11.14 8.90
C THR A 70 14.05 -10.59 8.92
N LYS A 71 14.26 -9.31 8.54
CA LYS A 71 15.61 -8.75 8.37
C LYS A 71 16.02 -7.85 9.51
N THR A 72 15.13 -7.00 10.01
CA THR A 72 15.50 -6.01 11.03
C THR A 72 15.07 -6.43 12.43
N HIS A 73 14.01 -7.25 12.56
CA HIS A 73 13.37 -7.57 13.84
C HIS A 73 12.91 -6.32 14.63
N GLU A 74 12.84 -5.19 13.93
CA GLU A 74 12.42 -3.90 14.49
C GLU A 74 10.92 -3.70 14.26
N THR A 75 10.28 -2.92 15.12
CA THR A 75 8.86 -2.55 14.99
C THR A 75 8.67 -1.13 14.47
N HIS A 76 9.75 -0.46 14.07
CA HIS A 76 9.73 0.92 13.57
C HIS A 76 10.49 1.03 12.24
N ILE A 77 9.82 1.52 11.21
CA ILE A 77 10.45 1.76 9.89
C ILE A 77 11.20 3.08 9.93
N THR A 78 12.53 3.01 9.83
CA THR A 78 13.43 4.14 9.67
C THR A 78 13.87 4.31 8.21
N GLU A 79 14.50 5.43 7.87
CA GLU A 79 15.03 5.70 6.52
C GLU A 79 16.02 4.62 6.07
N SER A 80 16.89 4.14 6.96
CA SER A 80 17.84 3.07 6.65
C SER A 80 17.16 1.74 6.29
N ILE A 81 16.04 1.42 6.94
CA ILE A 81 15.26 0.21 6.65
C ILE A 81 14.56 0.35 5.30
N ARG A 82 14.04 1.54 4.98
CA ARG A 82 13.47 1.84 3.66
C ARG A 82 14.49 1.66 2.56
N ASP A 83 15.70 2.22 2.69
CA ASP A 83 16.71 2.15 1.64
C ASP A 83 17.21 0.71 1.43
N ASN A 84 17.37 -0.04 2.53
CA ASN A 84 17.66 -1.47 2.46
C ASN A 84 16.53 -2.27 1.82
N PHE A 85 15.28 -1.92 2.11
CA PHE A 85 14.11 -2.53 1.47
C PHE A 85 14.08 -2.23 -0.03
N LEU A 86 14.24 -0.98 -0.45
CA LEU A 86 14.27 -0.60 -1.88
C LEU A 86 15.38 -1.35 -2.64
N THR A 87 16.57 -1.44 -2.05
CA THR A 87 17.69 -2.21 -2.60
C THR A 87 17.36 -3.70 -2.73
N HIS A 88 16.66 -4.28 -1.75
CA HIS A 88 16.23 -5.68 -1.77
C HIS A 88 15.08 -5.96 -2.73
N THR A 89 14.21 -4.99 -2.97
CA THR A 89 12.98 -5.20 -3.72
C THR A 89 13.18 -5.07 -5.24
N GLN A 90 14.38 -4.68 -5.69
CA GLN A 90 14.69 -4.37 -7.10
C GLN A 90 13.61 -3.50 -7.75
N ILE A 91 13.03 -2.58 -6.97
CA ILE A 91 12.10 -1.59 -7.50
C ILE A 91 13.00 -0.51 -8.09
N ASP A 92 13.20 -0.56 -9.41
CA ASP A 92 13.87 0.50 -10.16
C ASP A 92 13.15 1.84 -9.87
N ASP A 93 13.93 2.91 -9.67
CA ASP A 93 13.45 4.27 -9.41
C ASP A 93 12.61 4.86 -10.56
#